data_AF-A0A653BN45-F1
#
_entry.id   AF-A0A653BN45-F1
#
_cell.length_a   1.000
_cell.length_b   1.000
_cell.length_c   1.000
_cell.angle_alpha   90.00
_cell.angle_beta   90.00
_cell.angle_gamma   90.00
#
_symmetry.space_group_name_H-M   'P 1'
#
loop_
_entity.id
_entity.type
_entity.pdbx_description
1 polymer ?
#
loop_
_entity_poly.entity_id
_entity_poly.type
_entity_poly.pdbx_seq_one_letter_code
_entity_poly.pdbx_strand_id
1 'polypeptide(L)'
;MAVAAACQNMTEAKLDTLRALSENFSTAMHQGNVQKALHANRIFRFTLYQYAEMPTLNSLIEQLWVRIGPCINYLHGEMKEMPAETYHYADLLSALENRDVEASREAIDRAIDEANVLLQRQYFS
;
A
#
# COMPACT_ATOMS: atom_id res chain seq x y z
N MET A 1 10.85 -7.58 2.38
CA MET A 1 12.19 -7.27 1.79
C MET A 1 12.24 -5.87 1.17
N ALA A 2 11.39 -5.51 0.20
CA ALA A 2 11.44 -4.18 -0.45
C ALA A 2 11.30 -3.02 0.56
N VAL A 3 10.31 -3.07 1.45
CA VAL A 3 10.09 -2.01 2.45
C VAL A 3 11.26 -1.89 3.42
N ALA A 4 11.86 -3.00 3.85
CA ALA A 4 13.03 -2.99 4.71
C ALA A 4 14.23 -2.27 4.07
N ALA A 5 14.52 -2.56 2.80
CA ALA A 5 15.56 -1.88 2.05
C ALA A 5 15.22 -0.40 1.80
N ALA A 6 13.96 -0.10 1.47
CA ALA A 6 13.50 1.28 1.30
C ALA A 6 13.62 2.11 2.59
N CYS A 7 13.34 1.51 3.74
CA CYS A 7 13.48 2.13 5.06
C CYS A 7 14.93 2.57 5.34
N GLN A 8 15.90 1.72 4.98
CA GLN A 8 17.33 2.05 5.12
C GLN A 8 17.75 3.22 4.20
N ASN A 9 17.16 3.29 3.00
CA ASN A 9 17.44 4.31 2.00
C ASN A 9 16.58 5.58 2.13
N MET A 10 15.81 5.71 3.22
CA MET A 10 14.85 6.80 3.39
C MET A 10 15.56 8.14 3.56
N THR A 11 14.98 9.18 2.97
CA THR A 11 15.40 10.59 3.12
C THR A 11 14.16 11.43 3.37
N GLU A 12 14.32 12.65 3.89
CA GLU A 12 13.18 13.54 4.15
C GLU A 12 12.36 13.80 2.88
N ALA A 13 13.04 14.04 1.74
CA ALA A 13 12.35 14.27 0.46
C ALA A 13 11.57 13.04 -0.03
N LYS A 14 12.08 11.83 0.20
CA LYS A 14 11.36 10.57 -0.09
C LYS A 14 10.15 10.42 0.84
N LEU A 15 10.30 10.76 2.11
CA LEU A 15 9.24 10.69 3.11
C LEU A 15 8.12 11.70 2.82
N ASP A 16 8.45 12.94 2.46
CA ASP A 16 7.47 13.97 2.06
C ASP A 16 6.66 13.54 0.83
N THR A 17 7.34 12.90 -0.13
CA THR A 17 6.65 12.32 -1.29
C THR A 17 5.64 11.25 -0.84
N LEU A 18 6.02 10.35 0.06
CA LEU A 18 5.13 9.31 0.58
C LEU A 18 3.97 9.89 1.41
N ARG A 19 4.20 10.94 2.20
CA ARG A 19 3.16 11.65 2.96
C ARG A 19 2.08 12.20 2.01
N ALA A 20 2.49 12.89 0.95
CA ALA A 20 1.56 13.42 -0.06
C ALA A 20 0.78 12.31 -0.79
N LEU A 21 1.45 11.20 -1.14
CA LEU A 21 0.79 10.05 -1.77
C LEU A 21 -0.21 9.36 -0.82
N SER A 22 0.12 9.26 0.48
CA SER A 22 -0.78 8.74 1.50
C SER A 22 -2.02 9.63 1.68
N GLU A 23 -1.86 10.95 1.64
CA GLU A 23 -2.99 11.88 1.73
C GLU A 23 -3.93 11.77 0.52
N ASN A 24 -3.37 11.61 -0.68
CA ASN A 24 -4.16 11.34 -1.89
C ASN A 24 -4.97 10.04 -1.77
N PHE A 25 -4.37 8.99 -1.21
CA PHE A 25 -5.05 7.72 -0.94
C PHE A 25 -6.17 7.89 0.09
N SER A 26 -5.88 8.52 1.23
CA SER A 26 -6.86 8.79 2.29
C SER A 26 -8.04 9.61 1.76
N THR A 27 -7.77 10.66 0.99
CA THR A 27 -8.82 11.49 0.37
C THR A 27 -9.72 10.66 -0.55
N ALA A 28 -9.13 9.79 -1.37
CA ALA A 28 -9.90 8.93 -2.28
C ALA A 28 -10.78 7.91 -1.53
N MET A 29 -10.27 7.36 -0.42
CA MET A 29 -11.04 6.48 0.48
C MET A 29 -12.21 7.22 1.13
N HIS A 30 -11.98 8.42 1.69
CA HIS A 30 -13.04 9.24 2.30
C HIS A 30 -14.13 9.64 1.30
N GLN A 31 -13.78 9.86 0.04
CA GLN A 31 -14.72 10.17 -1.03
C GLN A 31 -15.51 8.93 -1.52
N GLY A 32 -15.22 7.73 -1.01
CA GLY A 32 -15.82 6.48 -1.47
C GLY A 32 -15.48 6.13 -2.93
N ASN A 33 -14.46 6.78 -3.50
CA ASN A 33 -14.03 6.53 -4.87
C ASN A 33 -12.99 5.42 -4.89
N VAL A 34 -13.47 4.19 -4.81
CA VAL A 34 -12.62 3.01 -4.68
C VAL A 34 -11.67 2.83 -5.88
N GLN A 35 -12.05 3.20 -7.11
CA GLN A 35 -11.13 3.16 -8.26
C GLN A 35 -9.94 4.12 -8.07
N LYS A 36 -10.23 5.36 -7.64
CA LYS A 36 -9.20 6.35 -7.34
C LYS A 36 -8.35 5.92 -6.14
N ALA A 37 -8.95 5.29 -5.14
CA ALA A 37 -8.23 4.78 -3.97
C ALA A 37 -7.29 3.63 -4.35
N LEU A 38 -7.74 2.65 -5.13
CA LEU A 38 -6.89 1.56 -5.64
C LEU A 38 -5.72 2.10 -6.48
N HIS A 39 -5.99 3.09 -7.32
CA HIS A 39 -4.94 3.73 -8.11
C HIS A 39 -3.92 4.45 -7.21
N ALA A 40 -4.37 5.26 -6.26
CA ALA A 40 -3.51 5.97 -5.32
C ALA A 40 -2.71 5.00 -4.41
N ASN A 41 -3.35 3.91 -3.98
CA ASN A 41 -2.71 2.82 -3.23
C ASN A 41 -1.55 2.20 -4.01
N ARG A 42 -1.78 1.88 -5.29
CA ARG A 42 -0.74 1.37 -6.18
C ARG A 42 0.41 2.36 -6.31
N ILE A 43 0.13 3.64 -6.58
CA ILE A 43 1.18 4.66 -6.71
C ILE A 43 2.01 4.73 -5.43
N PHE A 44 1.36 4.85 -4.26
CA PHE A 44 2.05 4.88 -2.97
C PHE A 44 2.98 3.67 -2.77
N ARG A 45 2.46 2.44 -2.91
CA ARG A 45 3.23 1.22 -2.66
C ARG A 45 4.39 1.06 -3.63
N PHE A 46 4.17 1.32 -4.93
CA PHE A 46 5.22 1.19 -5.92
C PHE A 46 6.30 2.27 -5.80
N THR A 47 5.94 3.50 -5.41
CA THR A 47 6.93 4.53 -5.07
C THR A 47 7.78 4.12 -3.86
N LEU A 48 7.17 3.56 -2.82
CA LEU A 48 7.92 3.02 -1.68
C LEU A 48 8.87 1.89 -2.10
N TYR A 49 8.41 0.95 -2.93
CA TYR A 49 9.26 -0.16 -3.41
C TYR A 49 10.39 0.32 -4.32
N GLN A 50 10.19 1.39 -5.09
CA GLN A 50 11.27 2.01 -5.87
C GLN A 50 12.42 2.51 -5.00
N TYR A 51 12.15 2.98 -3.78
CA TYR A 51 13.20 3.41 -2.85
C TYR A 51 14.06 2.27 -2.29
N ALA A 52 13.66 1.01 -2.50
CA ALA A 52 14.52 -0.13 -2.22
C ALA A 52 15.72 -0.22 -3.19
N GLU A 53 15.67 0.46 -4.35
CA GLU A 53 16.72 0.45 -5.37
C GLU A 53 17.05 -0.97 -5.90
N MET A 54 16.05 -1.86 -5.86
CA MET A 54 16.13 -3.25 -6.33
C MET A 54 15.25 -3.46 -7.57
N PRO A 55 15.71 -3.12 -8.79
CA PRO A 55 14.86 -3.11 -9.99
C PRO A 55 14.24 -4.48 -10.30
N THR A 56 15.00 -5.57 -10.16
CA THR A 56 14.47 -6.93 -10.37
C THR A 56 13.34 -7.28 -9.40
N LEU A 57 13.47 -6.90 -8.12
CA LEU A 57 12.43 -7.13 -7.12
C LEU A 57 11.17 -6.32 -7.45
N ASN A 58 11.33 -5.06 -7.86
CA ASN A 58 10.21 -4.21 -8.24
C ASN A 58 9.46 -4.76 -9.44
N SER A 59 10.16 -5.26 -10.46
CA SER A 59 9.53 -5.92 -11.61
C SER A 59 8.77 -7.19 -11.23
N LEU A 60 9.24 -7.96 -10.25
CA LEU A 60 8.52 -9.13 -9.74
C LEU A 60 7.23 -8.73 -9.01
N ILE A 61 7.30 -7.72 -8.14
CA ILE A 61 6.13 -7.19 -7.44
C ILE A 61 5.10 -6.65 -8.44
N GLU A 62 5.55 -5.96 -9.50
CA GLU A 62 4.67 -5.46 -10.56
C GLU A 62 3.94 -6.58 -11.31
N GLN A 63 4.66 -7.65 -11.67
CA GLN A 63 4.07 -8.81 -12.33
C GLN A 63 3.01 -9.50 -11.47
N LEU A 64 3.26 -9.63 -10.16
CA LEU A 64 2.29 -10.17 -9.22
C LEU A 64 1.05 -9.27 -9.11
N TRP A 65 1.27 -7.96 -9.03
CA TRP A 65 0.17 -6.98 -8.99
C TRP A 65 -0.70 -7.02 -10.26
N VAL A 66 -0.11 -7.15 -11.45
CA VAL A 66 -0.88 -7.24 -12.71
C VAL A 66 -1.80 -8.46 -12.72
N ARG A 67 -1.38 -9.58 -12.11
CA ARG A 67 -2.20 -10.80 -12.03
C ARG A 67 -3.36 -10.66 -11.04
N ILE A 68 -3.14 -10.01 -9.90
CA ILE A 68 -4.15 -9.86 -8.83
C ILE A 68 -5.05 -8.63 -9.03
N GLY A 69 -4.56 -7.59 -9.70
CA GLY A 69 -5.23 -6.30 -9.88
C GLY A 69 -6.67 -6.38 -10.41
N PRO A 70 -6.98 -7.21 -11.43
CA PRO A 70 -8.35 -7.41 -11.89
C PRO A 70 -9.29 -7.95 -10.80
N CYS A 71 -8.81 -8.85 -9.93
CA CYS A 71 -9.61 -9.40 -8.83
C CYS A 71 -9.93 -8.30 -7.80
N ILE A 72 -8.94 -7.49 -7.42
CA ILE A 72 -9.15 -6.38 -6.48
C ILE A 72 -10.11 -5.32 -7.09
N ASN A 73 -9.97 -4.99 -8.38
CA ASN A 73 -10.87 -4.07 -9.05
C ASN A 73 -12.33 -4.58 -9.11
N TYR A 74 -12.52 -5.90 -9.20
CA TYR A 74 -13.85 -6.51 -9.18
C TYR A 74 -14.55 -6.36 -7.82
N LEU A 75 -13.78 -6.35 -6.71
CA LEU A 75 -14.28 -6.17 -5.34
C LEU A 75 -14.67 -4.72 -4.99
N HIS A 76 -14.78 -3.83 -5.98
CA HIS A 76 -15.07 -2.41 -5.79
C HIS A 76 -16.35 -2.14 -4.97
N GLY A 77 -17.36 -3.01 -5.09
CA GLY A 77 -18.63 -2.91 -4.37
C GLY A 77 -18.49 -3.16 -2.86
N GLU A 78 -17.80 -4.22 -2.46
CA GLU A 78 -17.60 -4.60 -1.05
C GLU A 78 -16.63 -3.67 -0.32
N MET A 79 -15.64 -3.12 -1.05
CA MET A 79 -14.72 -2.13 -0.48
C MET A 79 -15.40 -0.82 -0.06
N LYS A 80 -16.63 -0.53 -0.52
CA LYS A 80 -17.41 0.62 -0.04
C LYS A 80 -17.91 0.46 1.40
N GLU A 81 -18.07 -0.77 1.89
CA GLU A 81 -18.58 -1.03 3.23
C GLU A 81 -17.47 -1.00 4.30
N MET A 82 -16.21 -0.90 3.89
CA MET A 82 -15.10 -0.81 4.82
C MET A 82 -14.90 0.63 5.35
N PRO A 83 -14.66 0.79 6.65
CA PRO A 83 -14.30 2.10 7.22
C PRO A 83 -13.03 2.63 6.54
N ALA A 84 -13.05 3.90 6.11
CA ALA A 84 -11.87 4.56 5.54
C ALA A 84 -10.68 4.54 6.51
N GLU A 85 -10.97 4.54 7.82
CA GLU A 85 -10.03 4.44 8.93
C GLU A 85 -9.22 3.13 8.92
N THR A 86 -9.73 2.07 8.28
CA THR A 86 -9.04 0.77 8.20
C THR A 86 -7.83 0.81 7.25
N TYR A 87 -7.82 1.74 6.29
CA TYR A 87 -6.74 1.84 5.30
C TYR A 87 -5.98 3.15 5.41
N HIS A 88 -5.03 3.23 6.34
CA HIS A 88 -4.12 4.36 6.42
C HIS A 88 -2.66 3.94 6.57
N TYR A 89 -1.76 4.71 5.97
CA TYR A 89 -0.32 4.47 6.02
C TYR A 89 0.38 5.18 7.19
N ALA A 90 -0.35 5.67 8.19
CA ALA A 90 0.21 6.44 9.31
C ALA A 90 1.32 5.67 10.05
N ASP A 91 1.05 4.43 10.46
CA ASP A 91 2.02 3.57 11.14
C ASP A 91 3.26 3.30 10.28
N LEU A 92 3.04 3.02 8.98
CA LEU A 92 4.12 2.78 8.04
C LEU A 92 4.99 4.03 7.86
N LEU A 93 4.39 5.20 7.70
CA LEU A 93 5.11 6.47 7.57
C LEU A 93 5.91 6.79 8.84
N SER A 94 5.33 6.56 10.03
CA SER A 94 6.03 6.75 11.30
C SER A 94 7.21 5.79 11.45
N ALA A 95 7.05 4.53 11.06
CA ALA A 95 8.16 3.56 11.07
C ALA A 95 9.27 3.96 10.10
N LEU A 96 8.92 4.42 8.90
CA LEU A 96 9.90 4.88 7.89
C LEU A 96 10.65 6.14 8.36
N GLU A 97 9.95 7.07 9.02
CA GLU A 97 10.54 8.28 9.61
C GLU A 97 11.57 7.94 10.69
N ASN A 98 11.23 7.00 11.57
CA ASN A 98 12.11 6.51 12.63
C ASN A 98 13.19 5.54 12.15
N ARG A 99 13.23 5.22 10.85
CA ARG A 99 14.07 4.17 10.25
C ARG A 99 13.91 2.80 10.93
N ASP A 100 12.72 2.53 11.46
CA ASP A 100 12.37 1.26 12.08
C ASP A 100 12.04 0.23 11.00
N VAL A 101 13.03 -0.61 10.71
CA VAL A 101 12.93 -1.64 9.67
C VAL A 101 11.90 -2.70 10.02
N GLU A 102 11.80 -3.10 11.28
CA GLU A 102 10.87 -4.16 11.67
C GLU A 102 9.44 -3.62 11.72
N ALA A 103 9.20 -2.46 12.33
CA ALA A 103 7.87 -1.86 12.35
C ALA A 103 7.35 -1.53 10.94
N SER A 104 8.23 -1.10 10.02
CA SER A 104 7.82 -0.82 8.63
C SER A 104 7.45 -2.09 7.86
N ARG A 105 8.12 -3.23 8.14
CA ARG A 105 7.75 -4.54 7.59
C ARG A 105 6.40 -5.00 8.12
N GLU A 106 6.21 -4.94 9.43
CA GLU A 106 4.94 -5.34 10.04
C GLU A 106 3.77 -4.50 9.52
N ALA A 107 3.96 -3.18 9.38
CA ALA A 107 2.93 -2.30 8.86
C ALA A 107 2.52 -2.62 7.41
N ILE A 108 3.48 -2.98 6.54
CA ILE A 108 3.14 -3.36 5.16
C ILE A 108 2.50 -4.75 5.09
N ASP A 109 2.96 -5.69 5.92
CA ASP A 109 2.41 -7.05 5.96
C ASP A 109 0.94 -7.02 6.43
N ARG A 110 0.64 -6.27 7.50
CA ARG A 110 -0.75 -6.02 7.94
C ARG A 110 -1.61 -5.44 6.82
N ALA A 111 -1.11 -4.43 6.11
CA ALA A 111 -1.85 -3.79 5.01
C ALA A 111 -2.05 -4.71 3.79
N ILE A 112 -1.27 -5.78 3.63
CA ILE A 112 -1.47 -6.82 2.62
C ILE A 112 -2.50 -7.84 3.12
N ASP A 113 -2.39 -8.28 4.38
CA ASP A 113 -3.29 -9.26 4.97
C ASP A 113 -4.73 -8.75 5.06
N GLU A 114 -4.93 -7.48 5.43
CA GLU A 114 -6.24 -6.84 5.44
C GLU A 114 -6.91 -6.85 4.05
N ALA A 115 -6.13 -6.60 2.99
CA ALA A 115 -6.62 -6.71 1.62
C ALA A 115 -6.90 -8.16 1.20
N ASN A 116 -6.14 -9.13 1.73
CA ASN A 116 -6.35 -10.56 1.47
C ASN A 116 -7.62 -11.09 2.15
N VAL A 117 -7.94 -10.65 3.37
CA VAL A 117 -9.17 -11.04 4.08
C VAL A 117 -10.41 -10.65 3.28
N LEU A 118 -10.40 -9.49 2.61
CA LEU A 118 -11.47 -9.11 1.68
C LEU A 118 -11.58 -10.07 0.50
N LEU A 119 -10.46 -10.38 -0.16
CA LEU A 119 -10.43 -11.32 -1.28
C LEU A 119 -10.98 -12.70 -0.86
N GLN A 120 -10.57 -13.20 0.31
CA GLN A 120 -11.03 -14.49 0.80
C GLN A 120 -12.54 -14.51 1.10
N ARG A 121 -13.09 -13.43 1.67
CA ARG A 121 -14.52 -13.34 1.95
C ARG A 121 -15.36 -13.50 0.70
N GLN A 122 -14.94 -12.97 -0.45
CA GLN A 122 -15.75 -13.04 -1.68
C GLN A 122 -15.62 -14.36 -2.44
N TYR A 123 -14.42 -14.96 -2.46
CA TYR A 123 -14.18 -16.18 -3.26
C TYR A 123 -14.49 -17.49 -2.51
N PHE A 124 -14.58 -17.46 -1.17
CA PHE A 124 -14.79 -18.65 -0.34
C PHE A 124 -16.01 -18.57 0.59
N SER A 125 -16.88 -17.57 0.43
CA SER A 125 -18.25 -17.55 0.99
C SER A 125 -19.23 -18.25 0.07
#